data_AF-A0A2E4DG66-F1
#
_entry.id   AF-A0A2E4DG66-F1
#
_cell.length_a   1.000
_cell.length_b   1.000
_cell.length_c   1.000
_cell.angle_alpha   90.00
_cell.angle_beta   90.00
_cell.angle_gamma   90.00
#
_symmetry.space_group_name_H-M   'P 1'
#
loop_
_entity.id
_entity.type
_entity.pdbx_description
1 polymer ?
#
loop_
_entity_poly.entity_id
_entity_poly.type
_entity_poly.pdbx_seq_one_letter_code
_entity_poly.pdbx_strand_id
1 'polypeptide(L)'
;MSVKFENLLFDKNQFLLTKKAIKLSGSDVTSFLNNQCTNELSGLAENSFHFNTLLDISGRLVSAFVLLKKSAELYYILLDDKNIETCLERIEKYHIAEDFEVEIIDQKFSLLINHEGQDNSFQGTYFYPTDQIIETENNTTDANSFLKLKTLTGVPEFGVEAHAGELINNTYFEELALNYNKGCFLGQETVAKIKTRRGAAFKPVLLETAKIEIKDFPQKISISNQKIGELRNGFTQGDKSYFYALVNRENRIDQKVLDVFLGEEAHSLNATVYYYPYLPVENNERATVFYDLAMEFFHQGDNELAISYFKKAIAIDPLFEDAYESLGVIYGRLEQYDKAIAAMEQLKNLNDKSMMAYTNLSLYHMKIGDIETAEKYKADATLLNFEKLGEEAKIKKEKQALEEKRIADIARRESMFKQVLEMDPVDPMANNGMGEILLDRKDYAGAIPYFEKAIEGNQKYSVAYLGLAKSLQQSGEVEKLKEVLEKGIAIASKNGDLMPANEMQRILTNQR
;
A
#
# COMPACT_ATOMS: atom_id res chain seq x y z
N MET A 1 3.37 -0.91 0.99
CA MET A 1 4.43 0.10 0.71
C MET A 1 5.37 0.04 1.90
N SER A 2 6.58 -0.52 1.74
CA SER A 2 7.37 -1.01 2.90
C SER A 2 8.19 0.10 3.57
N VAL A 3 7.90 0.40 4.84
CA VAL A 3 8.69 1.31 5.68
C VAL A 3 9.92 0.57 6.24
N LYS A 4 11.13 1.14 6.09
CA LYS A 4 12.42 0.60 6.56
C LYS A 4 13.30 1.69 7.19
N PHE A 5 14.30 1.32 8.01
CA PHE A 5 15.02 2.22 8.93
C PHE A 5 16.58 1.93 9.02
N GLU A 6 17.53 2.85 8.64
CA GLU A 6 19.06 2.76 8.49
C GLU A 6 20.15 3.83 9.01
N ASN A 7 20.08 4.55 10.17
CA ASN A 7 20.86 5.73 10.77
C ASN A 7 20.36 7.22 10.65
N LEU A 8 20.18 8.05 11.74
CA LEU A 8 21.18 8.98 12.35
C LEU A 8 20.84 9.67 13.73
N LEU A 9 21.84 10.33 14.35
CA LEU A 9 21.94 10.81 15.76
C LEU A 9 21.24 12.16 16.13
N PHE A 10 20.75 12.24 17.38
CA PHE A 10 20.44 13.40 18.26
C PHE A 10 20.34 14.85 17.69
N ASP A 11 19.13 15.42 17.64
CA ASP A 11 18.64 16.50 18.55
C ASP A 11 17.10 16.66 18.42
N LYS A 12 16.42 17.09 19.50
CA LYS A 12 15.03 17.62 19.63
C LYS A 12 13.80 16.99 18.94
N ASN A 13 13.90 15.94 18.12
CA ASN A 13 12.74 15.42 17.38
C ASN A 13 12.08 14.24 18.14
N GLN A 14 10.95 14.47 18.83
CA GLN A 14 10.31 13.45 19.68
C GLN A 14 8.80 13.28 19.38
N PHE A 15 8.41 12.08 18.94
CA PHE A 15 7.03 11.60 18.90
C PHE A 15 6.85 10.50 19.96
N LEU A 16 5.72 10.50 20.68
CA LEU A 16 5.45 9.66 21.87
C LEU A 16 6.48 9.85 23.00
N LEU A 17 6.40 11.00 23.66
CA LEU A 17 7.25 11.37 24.81
C LEU A 17 6.79 10.66 26.10
N THR A 18 7.07 9.37 26.22
CA THR A 18 7.08 8.70 27.53
C THR A 18 8.46 8.93 28.13
N LYS A 19 8.51 9.53 29.34
CA LYS A 19 9.81 9.68 30.04
C LYS A 19 10.19 8.38 30.72
N LYS A 20 9.19 7.57 31.02
CA LYS A 20 9.33 6.28 31.66
C LYS A 20 8.81 5.17 30.76
N ALA A 21 9.32 3.97 30.96
CA ALA A 21 8.80 2.74 30.39
C ALA A 21 8.79 1.64 31.45
N ILE A 22 7.90 0.66 31.29
CA ILE A 22 7.98 -0.58 32.06
C ILE A 22 8.85 -1.54 31.26
N LYS A 23 10.05 -1.81 31.76
CA LYS A 23 10.95 -2.85 31.25
C LYS A 23 10.56 -4.18 31.90
N LEU A 24 10.45 -5.23 31.09
CA LEU A 24 10.26 -6.60 31.56
C LEU A 24 11.40 -7.46 31.02
N SER A 25 12.10 -8.18 31.91
CA SER A 25 13.28 -8.98 31.54
C SER A 25 13.33 -10.34 32.25
N GLY A 26 13.37 -11.43 31.48
CA GLY A 26 13.48 -12.80 31.98
C GLY A 26 12.93 -13.84 31.00
N SER A 27 13.05 -15.12 31.35
CA SER A 27 12.76 -16.24 30.46
C SER A 27 11.27 -16.42 30.14
N ASP A 28 10.38 -16.13 31.10
CA ASP A 28 8.93 -16.35 30.95
C ASP A 28 8.17 -15.16 30.32
N VAL A 29 8.82 -14.00 30.14
CA VAL A 29 8.14 -12.74 29.77
C VAL A 29 7.31 -12.84 28.49
N THR A 30 7.80 -13.52 27.44
CA THR A 30 7.06 -13.70 26.19
C THR A 30 5.77 -14.51 26.41
N SER A 31 5.84 -15.59 27.19
CA SER A 31 4.71 -16.47 27.49
C SER A 31 3.66 -15.71 28.31
N PHE A 32 4.10 -15.01 29.35
CA PHE A 32 3.26 -14.17 30.20
C PHE A 32 2.53 -13.10 29.39
N LEU A 33 3.26 -12.25 28.65
CA LEU A 33 2.67 -11.17 27.86
C LEU A 33 1.74 -11.71 26.78
N ASN A 34 2.01 -12.87 26.19
CA ASN A 34 1.13 -13.46 25.18
C ASN A 34 -0.25 -13.86 25.75
N ASN A 35 -0.34 -14.19 27.05
CA ASN A 35 -1.61 -14.49 27.73
C ASN A 35 -2.33 -13.22 28.26
N GLN A 36 -1.61 -12.11 28.45
CA GLN A 36 -2.19 -10.86 28.96
C GLN A 36 -2.63 -9.89 27.85
N CYS A 37 -1.83 -9.76 26.80
CA CYS A 37 -2.03 -8.77 25.75
C CYS A 37 -3.02 -9.24 24.67
N THR A 38 -3.67 -8.29 24.01
CA THR A 38 -4.66 -8.55 22.93
C THR A 38 -4.07 -8.82 21.54
N ASN A 39 -2.80 -8.48 21.30
CA ASN A 39 -2.14 -8.73 20.01
C ASN A 39 -1.16 -9.91 20.09
N GLU A 40 -0.79 -10.48 18.95
CA GLU A 40 0.09 -11.64 18.87
C GLU A 40 1.58 -11.24 19.01
N LEU A 41 2.32 -11.99 19.84
CA LEU A 41 3.75 -11.75 20.11
C LEU A 41 4.68 -12.73 19.40
N SER A 42 4.15 -13.85 18.91
CA SER A 42 4.87 -14.88 18.13
C SER A 42 5.39 -14.30 16.80
N GLY A 43 4.56 -13.51 16.10
CA GLY A 43 4.93 -12.84 14.85
C GLY A 43 5.74 -11.55 15.01
N LEU A 44 5.88 -11.02 16.23
CA LEU A 44 6.65 -9.81 16.50
C LEU A 44 8.16 -10.15 16.42
N ALA A 45 8.88 -9.50 15.51
CA ALA A 45 10.32 -9.71 15.32
C ALA A 45 11.17 -9.12 16.48
N GLU A 46 12.44 -9.49 16.57
CA GLU A 46 13.37 -8.76 17.46
C GLU A 46 13.62 -7.34 16.93
N ASN A 47 13.82 -6.39 17.84
CA ASN A 47 13.90 -4.96 17.53
C ASN A 47 12.66 -4.48 16.75
N SER A 48 11.45 -4.88 17.18
CA SER A 48 10.19 -4.42 16.59
C SER A 48 9.13 -4.03 17.61
N PHE A 49 8.05 -3.37 17.17
CA PHE A 49 6.95 -2.95 18.04
C PHE A 49 5.55 -3.18 17.46
N HIS A 50 4.58 -3.50 18.33
CA HIS A 50 3.14 -3.51 18.01
C HIS A 50 2.34 -2.77 19.08
N PHE A 51 1.19 -2.20 18.70
CA PHE A 51 0.18 -1.76 19.66
C PHE A 51 -0.44 -2.98 20.37
N ASN A 52 -0.67 -2.84 21.67
CA ASN A 52 -1.24 -3.86 22.52
C ASN A 52 -2.18 -3.22 23.56
N THR A 53 -3.14 -4.00 24.06
CA THR A 53 -4.00 -3.60 25.18
C THR A 53 -4.09 -4.72 26.21
N LEU A 54 -4.43 -4.34 27.44
CA LEU A 54 -4.82 -5.23 28.52
C LEU A 54 -6.32 -5.06 28.75
N LEU A 55 -7.05 -6.18 28.85
CA LEU A 55 -8.50 -6.17 29.06
C LEU A 55 -8.91 -6.78 30.40
N ASP A 56 -10.12 -6.46 30.84
CA ASP A 56 -10.83 -7.21 31.88
C ASP A 56 -11.56 -8.45 31.32
N ILE A 57 -12.19 -9.23 32.20
CA ILE A 57 -13.00 -10.41 31.82
C ILE A 57 -14.20 -10.07 30.92
N SER A 58 -14.61 -8.80 30.88
CA SER A 58 -15.73 -8.30 30.07
C SER A 58 -15.26 -7.75 28.71
N GLY A 59 -13.98 -7.88 28.37
CA GLY A 59 -13.42 -7.33 27.12
C GLY A 59 -13.28 -5.80 27.12
N ARG A 60 -13.20 -5.18 28.30
CA ARG A 60 -13.04 -3.74 28.48
C ARG A 60 -11.59 -3.36 28.72
N LEU A 61 -11.15 -2.23 28.17
CA LEU A 61 -9.79 -1.72 28.31
C LEU A 61 -9.44 -1.47 29.78
N VAL A 62 -8.27 -1.96 30.18
CA VAL A 62 -7.58 -1.63 31.44
C VAL A 62 -6.41 -0.69 31.14
N SER A 63 -5.63 -1.00 30.10
CA SER A 63 -4.52 -0.20 29.61
C SER A 63 -4.33 -0.42 28.11
N ALA A 64 -3.72 0.54 27.42
CA ALA A 64 -3.30 0.42 26.03
C ALA A 64 -1.94 1.11 25.82
N PHE A 65 -1.08 0.48 25.03
CA PHE A 65 0.34 0.83 24.94
C PHE A 65 0.99 0.36 23.64
N VAL A 66 2.19 0.87 23.38
CA VAL A 66 3.12 0.28 22.39
C VAL A 66 4.03 -0.68 23.14
N LEU A 67 4.08 -1.94 22.68
CA LEU A 67 4.99 -2.96 23.20
C LEU A 67 6.18 -3.09 22.26
N LEU A 68 7.38 -2.78 22.76
CA LEU A 68 8.65 -3.02 22.08
C LEU A 68 9.18 -4.41 22.46
N LYS A 69 9.60 -5.21 21.48
CA LYS A 69 10.33 -6.46 21.67
C LYS A 69 11.79 -6.26 21.30
N LYS A 70 12.69 -6.33 22.29
CA LYS A 70 14.15 -6.24 22.05
C LYS A 70 14.73 -7.61 21.75
N SER A 71 14.31 -8.62 22.51
CA SER A 71 14.58 -10.04 22.28
C SER A 71 13.43 -10.89 22.81
N ALA A 72 13.53 -12.23 22.75
CA ALA A 72 12.57 -13.13 23.39
C ALA A 72 12.47 -12.98 24.94
N GLU A 73 13.47 -12.38 25.59
CA GLU A 73 13.56 -12.25 27.05
C GLU A 73 13.56 -10.78 27.52
N LEU A 74 13.37 -9.81 26.62
CA LEU A 74 13.44 -8.38 26.95
C LEU A 74 12.43 -7.55 26.17
N TYR A 75 11.51 -6.93 26.91
CA TYR A 75 10.42 -6.10 26.39
C TYR A 75 10.36 -4.75 27.09
N TYR A 76 9.80 -3.75 26.41
CA TYR A 76 9.47 -2.44 26.97
C TYR A 76 8.03 -2.07 26.64
N ILE A 77 7.27 -1.65 27.65
CA ILE A 77 5.92 -1.11 27.48
C ILE A 77 6.02 0.42 27.51
N LEU A 78 5.64 1.07 26.41
CA LEU A 78 5.55 2.52 26.28
C LEU A 78 4.09 2.97 26.39
N LEU A 79 3.82 3.79 27.41
CA LEU A 79 2.55 4.43 27.69
C LEU A 79 2.78 5.75 28.41
N ASP A 80 1.80 6.66 28.35
CA ASP A 80 1.82 7.91 29.10
C ASP A 80 2.13 7.65 30.58
N ASP A 81 3.07 8.43 31.15
CA ASP A 81 3.50 8.36 32.55
C ASP A 81 2.30 8.27 33.53
N LYS A 82 1.16 8.91 33.23
CA LYS A 82 -0.08 8.90 34.05
C LYS A 82 -0.78 7.52 34.13
N ASN A 83 -0.47 6.61 33.20
CA ASN A 83 -1.10 5.29 33.06
C ASN A 83 -0.17 4.14 33.52
N ILE A 84 1.08 4.43 33.92
CA ILE A 84 2.08 3.41 34.30
C ILE A 84 1.60 2.58 35.50
N GLU A 85 1.11 3.23 36.56
CA GLU A 85 0.69 2.58 37.81
C GLU A 85 -0.42 1.54 37.55
N THR A 86 -1.51 1.94 36.89
CA THR A 86 -2.62 1.05 36.49
C THR A 86 -2.17 -0.12 35.59
N CYS A 87 -1.17 0.10 34.74
CA CYS A 87 -0.61 -0.95 33.88
C CYS A 87 0.25 -1.93 34.69
N LEU A 88 1.07 -1.41 35.61
CA LEU A 88 1.93 -2.19 36.48
C LEU A 88 1.13 -3.03 37.48
N GLU A 89 0.15 -2.45 38.18
CA GLU A 89 -0.80 -3.17 39.04
C GLU A 89 -1.46 -4.35 38.31
N ARG A 90 -1.79 -4.15 37.02
CA ARG A 90 -2.42 -5.18 36.18
C ARG A 90 -1.43 -6.29 35.78
N ILE A 91 -0.15 -6.00 35.65
CA ILE A 91 0.92 -6.98 35.40
C ILE A 91 1.22 -7.75 36.69
N GLU A 92 1.57 -7.05 37.77
CA GLU A 92 1.91 -7.62 39.09
C GLU A 92 0.81 -8.52 39.64
N LYS A 93 -0.47 -8.18 39.42
CA LYS A 93 -1.60 -9.01 39.84
C LYS A 93 -1.63 -10.42 39.23
N TYR A 94 -0.99 -10.62 38.08
CA TYR A 94 -0.94 -11.91 37.38
C TYR A 94 0.47 -12.50 37.31
N HIS A 95 1.50 -11.73 37.63
CA HIS A 95 2.87 -12.19 37.79
C HIS A 95 3.03 -12.81 39.18
N ILE A 96 3.06 -14.14 39.25
CA ILE A 96 2.99 -14.90 40.52
C ILE A 96 4.19 -15.84 40.67
N ALA A 97 4.59 -16.51 39.60
CA ALA A 97 5.62 -17.55 39.62
C ALA A 97 6.54 -17.53 38.38
N GLU A 98 6.25 -16.65 37.43
CA GLU A 98 6.98 -16.49 36.17
C GLU A 98 8.36 -15.86 36.39
N ASP A 99 9.37 -16.45 35.76
CA ASP A 99 10.77 -16.02 35.82
C ASP A 99 11.03 -14.79 34.94
N PHE A 100 10.62 -13.61 35.44
CA PHE A 100 11.05 -12.32 34.93
C PHE A 100 11.01 -11.23 36.02
N GLU A 101 11.77 -10.16 35.81
CA GLU A 101 11.76 -8.94 36.62
C GLU A 101 10.99 -7.82 35.91
N VAL A 102 10.40 -6.92 36.69
CA VAL A 102 9.71 -5.71 36.21
C VAL A 102 10.37 -4.47 36.79
N GLU A 103 10.75 -3.52 35.93
CA GLU A 103 11.45 -2.29 36.31
C GLU A 103 10.82 -1.08 35.63
N ILE A 104 10.55 -0.01 36.38
CA ILE A 104 10.24 1.30 35.78
C ILE A 104 11.56 2.01 35.49
N ILE A 105 11.91 2.15 34.22
CA ILE A 105 13.11 2.89 33.78
C ILE A 105 12.75 4.34 33.42
N ASP A 106 13.62 5.29 33.79
CA ASP A 106 13.55 6.69 33.34
C ASP A 106 14.39 6.84 32.06
N GLN A 107 13.82 6.39 30.95
CA GLN A 107 14.41 6.43 29.62
C GLN A 107 13.42 7.04 28.63
N LYS A 108 13.88 8.03 27.88
CA LYS A 108 13.11 8.62 26.78
C LYS A 108 13.11 7.70 25.58
N PHE A 109 11.92 7.45 25.05
CA PHE A 109 11.71 6.84 23.75
C PHE A 109 11.22 7.91 22.76
N SER A 110 11.50 7.69 21.48
CA SER A 110 11.01 8.51 20.37
C SER A 110 10.61 7.57 19.23
N LEU A 111 9.42 7.75 18.67
CA LEU A 111 9.07 7.18 17.37
C LEU A 111 9.63 8.10 16.25
N LEU A 112 10.17 7.50 15.19
CA LEU A 112 10.65 8.19 13.99
C LEU A 112 9.93 7.60 12.76
N ILE A 113 9.74 8.40 11.71
CA ILE A 113 9.01 8.02 10.49
C ILE A 113 9.96 8.15 9.30
N ASN A 114 9.91 7.21 8.35
CA ASN A 114 10.76 7.16 7.14
C ASN A 114 12.26 7.30 7.45
N HIS A 115 12.67 6.83 8.63
CA HIS A 115 13.98 7.12 9.20
C HIS A 115 14.60 5.88 9.79
N GLU A 116 15.63 5.42 9.13
CA GLU A 116 16.91 5.95 9.55
C GLU A 116 17.44 5.28 10.87
N GLY A 117 17.07 4.04 11.20
CA GLY A 117 17.30 3.36 12.49
C GLY A 117 18.75 2.92 12.77
N GLN A 118 19.18 3.07 14.03
CA GLN A 118 20.52 2.69 14.53
C GLN A 118 20.49 1.43 15.42
N ASP A 119 21.62 1.08 16.02
CA ASP A 119 21.65 0.30 17.27
C ASP A 119 20.60 0.82 18.26
N ASN A 120 19.70 -0.06 18.70
CA ASN A 120 18.55 0.22 19.56
C ASN A 120 17.36 0.98 18.91
N SER A 121 17.28 1.01 17.58
CA SER A 121 16.00 1.27 16.90
C SER A 121 15.03 0.09 17.04
N PHE A 122 13.73 0.38 16.86
CA PHE A 122 12.67 -0.62 16.75
C PHE A 122 11.82 -0.33 15.51
N GLN A 123 11.55 -1.35 14.69
CA GLN A 123 10.76 -1.22 13.47
C GLN A 123 9.31 -1.68 13.69
N GLY A 124 8.34 -1.10 13.01
CA GLY A 124 6.94 -1.48 13.16
C GLY A 124 6.01 -0.62 12.33
N THR A 125 4.83 -1.14 12.02
CA THR A 125 3.84 -0.44 11.19
C THR A 125 3.05 0.55 12.04
N TYR A 126 3.47 1.82 12.03
CA TYR A 126 2.60 2.93 12.40
C TYR A 126 1.90 3.41 11.14
N PHE A 127 0.56 3.28 11.07
CA PHE A 127 -0.15 3.63 9.85
C PHE A 127 -0.18 5.15 9.63
N TYR A 128 0.25 5.61 8.46
CA TYR A 128 0.14 7.00 8.04
C TYR A 128 -0.28 7.07 6.54
N PRO A 129 -1.43 7.70 6.20
CA PRO A 129 -2.06 7.55 4.88
C PRO A 129 -1.40 8.35 3.75
N THR A 130 -0.72 9.46 4.04
CA THR A 130 -0.33 10.44 3.02
C THR A 130 0.84 11.31 3.46
N ASP A 131 1.90 11.37 2.67
CA ASP A 131 3.01 12.33 2.83
C ASP A 131 2.56 13.81 2.80
N GLN A 132 1.32 14.09 2.39
CA GLN A 132 0.80 15.43 2.09
C GLN A 132 0.30 16.26 3.29
N ILE A 133 -0.09 15.64 4.42
CA ILE A 133 -0.85 16.38 5.47
C ILE A 133 0.05 17.03 6.55
N ILE A 134 1.31 16.62 6.65
CA ILE A 134 2.27 17.20 7.59
C ILE A 134 3.45 17.77 6.79
N GLU A 135 3.36 19.05 6.47
CA GLU A 135 4.51 19.88 6.14
C GLU A 135 5.41 19.98 7.40
N THR A 136 6.30 19.01 7.61
CA THR A 136 7.35 19.14 8.62
C THR A 136 8.45 20.03 8.09
N GLU A 137 8.44 21.32 8.44
CA GLU A 137 9.69 22.05 8.45
C GLU A 137 10.67 21.33 9.41
N ASN A 138 11.81 20.90 8.86
CA ASN A 138 12.92 20.27 9.59
C ASN A 138 12.63 18.93 10.30
N ASN A 139 11.71 18.11 9.80
CA ASN A 139 11.32 16.82 10.41
C ASN A 139 10.84 16.96 11.89
N THR A 140 10.39 18.15 12.29
CA THR A 140 9.77 18.40 13.59
C THR A 140 8.25 18.44 13.49
N THR A 141 7.56 17.87 14.48
CA THR A 141 6.14 18.16 14.72
C THR A 141 5.97 18.69 16.11
N ASP A 142 5.27 19.81 16.24
CA ASP A 142 4.75 20.25 17.53
C ASP A 142 3.57 19.36 18.01
N ALA A 143 3.10 19.62 19.22
CA ALA A 143 1.98 18.88 19.82
C ALA A 143 0.67 18.99 19.00
N ASN A 144 0.45 20.08 18.26
CA ASN A 144 -0.72 20.23 17.39
C ASN A 144 -0.58 19.34 16.15
N SER A 145 0.61 19.24 15.55
CA SER A 145 0.86 18.35 14.42
C SER A 145 0.77 16.86 14.82
N PHE A 146 1.11 16.49 16.06
CA PHE A 146 0.83 15.14 16.58
C PHE A 146 -0.67 14.90 16.82
N LEU A 147 -1.40 15.90 17.33
CA LEU A 147 -2.86 15.85 17.47
C LEU A 147 -3.54 15.64 16.10
N LYS A 148 -3.10 16.36 15.05
CA LYS A 148 -3.56 16.16 13.67
C LYS A 148 -3.34 14.72 13.22
N LEU A 149 -2.11 14.22 13.36
CA LEU A 149 -1.73 12.86 12.95
C LEU A 149 -2.61 11.79 13.62
N LYS A 150 -2.79 11.84 14.95
CA LYS A 150 -3.72 10.95 15.68
C LYS A 150 -5.15 11.06 15.17
N THR A 151 -5.65 12.29 15.06
CA THR A 151 -7.03 12.56 14.64
C THR A 151 -7.33 12.02 13.24
N LEU A 152 -6.39 12.10 12.30
CA LEU A 152 -6.56 11.64 10.91
C LEU A 152 -6.30 10.15 10.72
N THR A 153 -5.33 9.58 11.43
CA THR A 153 -5.03 8.13 11.38
C THR A 153 -6.03 7.28 12.15
N GLY A 154 -6.72 7.87 13.13
CA GLY A 154 -7.61 7.19 14.05
C GLY A 154 -6.90 6.54 15.24
N VAL A 155 -5.57 6.66 15.35
CA VAL A 155 -4.78 6.13 16.46
C VAL A 155 -5.15 6.88 17.75
N PRO A 156 -5.83 6.24 18.73
CA PRO A 156 -6.36 6.93 19.89
C PRO A 156 -5.31 7.06 20.99
N GLU A 157 -5.38 8.12 21.78
CA GLU A 157 -4.67 8.21 23.06
C GLU A 157 -5.50 7.60 24.19
N PHE A 158 -4.86 6.73 24.97
CA PHE A 158 -5.48 6.12 26.14
C PHE A 158 -5.63 7.15 27.27
N GLY A 159 -6.88 7.44 27.60
CA GLY A 159 -7.30 8.52 28.49
C GLY A 159 -7.94 9.72 27.78
N VAL A 160 -7.92 9.80 26.45
CA VAL A 160 -8.50 10.91 25.67
C VAL A 160 -9.55 10.43 24.67
N GLU A 161 -9.18 9.71 23.61
CA GLU A 161 -10.15 9.17 22.64
C GLU A 161 -10.65 7.76 22.99
N ALA A 162 -9.95 7.05 23.87
CA ALA A 162 -10.33 5.73 24.38
C ALA A 162 -10.01 5.63 25.88
N HIS A 163 -10.94 5.13 26.69
CA HIS A 163 -10.80 5.15 28.16
C HIS A 163 -10.85 3.75 28.80
N ALA A 164 -10.34 3.66 30.03
CA ALA A 164 -10.51 2.48 30.86
C ALA A 164 -12.01 2.16 31.08
N GLY A 165 -12.37 0.88 31.05
CA GLY A 165 -13.75 0.42 31.15
C GLY A 165 -14.53 0.45 29.83
N GLU A 166 -14.01 1.00 28.74
CA GLU A 166 -14.64 0.91 27.42
C GLU A 166 -14.40 -0.46 26.77
N LEU A 167 -15.41 -1.00 26.08
CA LEU A 167 -15.25 -2.23 25.27
C LEU A 167 -14.28 -1.95 24.12
N ILE A 168 -13.25 -2.79 23.94
CA ILE A 168 -12.24 -2.59 22.88
C ILE A 168 -12.88 -2.43 21.48
N ASN A 169 -13.96 -3.17 21.20
CA ASN A 169 -14.73 -3.10 19.94
C ASN A 169 -15.30 -1.70 19.62
N ASN A 170 -15.52 -0.85 20.63
CA ASN A 170 -15.99 0.53 20.44
C ASN A 170 -14.83 1.52 20.21
N THR A 171 -13.58 1.05 20.17
CA THR A 171 -12.37 1.87 20.04
C THR A 171 -11.55 1.44 18.82
N TYR A 172 -10.63 2.28 18.35
CA TYR A 172 -9.78 1.94 17.20
C TYR A 172 -8.65 0.95 17.57
N PHE A 173 -8.42 0.69 18.87
CA PHE A 173 -7.56 -0.41 19.31
C PHE A 173 -8.06 -1.80 18.85
N GLU A 174 -9.34 -1.95 18.47
CA GLU A 174 -9.81 -3.18 17.82
C GLU A 174 -9.15 -3.44 16.45
N GLU A 175 -8.72 -2.39 15.73
CA GLU A 175 -8.07 -2.51 14.43
C GLU A 175 -6.52 -2.44 14.54
N LEU A 176 -5.98 -1.89 15.64
CA LEU A 176 -4.53 -1.69 15.82
C LEU A 176 -3.84 -2.71 16.72
N ALA A 177 -4.58 -3.26 17.70
CA ALA A 177 -3.99 -3.90 18.88
C ALA A 177 -4.65 -5.23 19.25
N LEU A 178 -5.50 -5.78 18.38
CA LEU A 178 -6.30 -6.97 18.64
C LEU A 178 -6.22 -7.94 17.46
N ASN A 179 -5.77 -9.14 17.73
CA ASN A 179 -5.84 -10.29 16.83
C ASN A 179 -6.85 -11.28 17.44
N TYR A 180 -7.86 -11.73 16.70
CA TYR A 180 -8.85 -12.69 17.20
C TYR A 180 -8.41 -14.15 17.03
N ASN A 181 -7.42 -14.42 16.17
CA ASN A 181 -6.87 -15.76 15.90
C ASN A 181 -5.74 -16.18 16.87
N LYS A 182 -5.17 -15.24 17.65
CA LYS A 182 -4.14 -15.57 18.64
C LYS A 182 -4.66 -16.46 19.78
N GLY A 183 -3.72 -17.02 20.54
CA GLY A 183 -3.99 -17.76 21.77
C GLY A 183 -4.74 -16.95 22.84
N CYS A 184 -5.20 -17.66 23.88
CA CYS A 184 -6.14 -17.12 24.87
C CYS A 184 -5.65 -15.85 25.58
N PHE A 185 -6.49 -14.82 25.61
CA PHE A 185 -6.28 -13.61 26.43
C PHE A 185 -7.56 -13.24 27.20
N LEU A 186 -7.42 -12.42 28.25
CA LEU A 186 -8.55 -12.09 29.12
C LEU A 186 -9.65 -11.33 28.37
N GLY A 187 -10.90 -11.77 28.50
CA GLY A 187 -12.05 -11.14 27.85
C GLY A 187 -12.28 -11.49 26.37
N GLN A 188 -11.39 -12.28 25.72
CA GLN A 188 -11.47 -12.66 24.30
C GLN A 188 -12.86 -13.16 23.89
N GLU A 189 -13.49 -14.03 24.70
CA GLU A 189 -14.81 -14.59 24.39
C GLU A 189 -15.90 -13.50 24.25
N THR A 190 -15.85 -12.46 25.09
CA THR A 190 -16.81 -11.34 25.04
C THR A 190 -16.57 -10.49 23.78
N VAL A 191 -15.31 -10.20 23.47
CA VAL A 191 -14.89 -9.42 22.29
C VAL A 191 -15.27 -10.15 20.99
N ALA A 192 -14.99 -11.46 20.90
CA ALA A 192 -15.36 -12.31 19.77
C ALA A 192 -16.88 -12.45 19.59
N LYS A 193 -17.66 -12.56 20.68
CA LYS A 193 -19.13 -12.55 20.63
C LYS A 193 -19.71 -11.24 20.12
N ILE A 194 -19.08 -10.10 20.39
CA ILE A 194 -19.51 -8.80 19.85
C ILE A 194 -19.25 -8.75 18.33
N LYS A 195 -18.02 -9.12 17.90
CA LYS A 195 -17.60 -9.14 16.48
C LYS A 195 -18.49 -10.03 15.61
N THR A 196 -18.79 -11.25 16.07
CA THR A 196 -19.54 -12.27 15.32
C THR A 196 -21.06 -12.05 15.27
N ARG A 197 -21.63 -11.25 16.18
CA ARG A 197 -23.07 -10.95 16.21
C ARG A 197 -23.41 -9.75 15.33
N ARG A 198 -23.79 -8.62 15.92
CA ARG A 198 -24.10 -7.36 15.18
C ARG A 198 -22.87 -6.47 14.99
N GLY A 199 -21.70 -6.87 15.50
CA GLY A 199 -20.54 -5.99 15.63
C GLY A 199 -20.74 -4.86 16.65
N ALA A 200 -19.72 -4.04 16.84
CA ALA A 200 -19.73 -2.91 17.76
C ALA A 200 -20.90 -1.93 17.49
N ALA A 201 -21.55 -1.48 18.56
CA ALA A 201 -22.67 -0.53 18.49
C ALA A 201 -22.21 0.84 17.98
N PHE A 202 -21.05 1.29 18.45
CA PHE A 202 -20.37 2.50 18.00
C PHE A 202 -18.97 2.14 17.48
N LYS A 203 -18.41 2.94 16.58
CA LYS A 203 -16.99 2.87 16.19
C LYS A 203 -16.43 4.27 15.93
N PRO A 204 -15.13 4.49 16.10
CA PRO A 204 -14.46 5.70 15.65
C PRO A 204 -14.54 5.88 14.14
N VAL A 205 -14.81 7.10 13.72
CA VAL A 205 -14.69 7.63 12.36
C VAL A 205 -14.16 9.06 12.43
N LEU A 206 -13.60 9.56 11.34
CA LEU A 206 -13.38 10.98 11.18
C LEU A 206 -14.70 11.65 10.75
N LEU A 207 -14.97 12.84 11.28
CA LEU A 207 -15.93 13.77 10.71
C LEU A 207 -15.19 15.00 10.16
N GLU A 208 -15.32 15.27 8.87
CA GLU A 208 -14.89 16.52 8.26
C GLU A 208 -16.06 17.50 8.18
N THR A 209 -15.87 18.75 8.59
CA THR A 209 -16.85 19.83 8.44
C THR A 209 -16.22 21.06 7.77
N ALA A 210 -17.06 22.02 7.37
CA ALA A 210 -16.61 23.40 7.21
C ALA A 210 -16.01 23.92 8.54
N LYS A 211 -15.08 24.88 8.45
CA LYS A 211 -14.36 25.46 9.59
C LYS A 211 -15.26 25.85 10.77
N ILE A 212 -15.03 25.23 11.92
CA ILE A 212 -15.61 25.60 13.21
C ILE A 212 -14.60 25.35 14.35
N GLU A 213 -14.53 26.28 15.30
CA GLU A 213 -13.75 26.07 16.53
C GLU A 213 -14.59 25.38 17.60
N ILE A 214 -14.20 24.17 17.99
CA ILE A 214 -14.70 23.45 19.16
C ILE A 214 -13.50 23.25 20.10
N LYS A 215 -13.63 23.66 21.36
CA LYS A 215 -12.53 23.64 22.35
C LYS A 215 -12.81 22.70 23.52
N ASP A 216 -14.07 22.56 23.89
CA ASP A 216 -14.51 21.66 24.96
C ASP A 216 -14.86 20.30 24.38
N PHE A 217 -14.22 19.24 24.87
CA PHE A 217 -14.51 17.85 24.52
C PHE A 217 -14.71 17.00 25.79
N PRO A 218 -15.51 15.92 25.75
CA PRO A 218 -16.27 15.43 24.59
C PRO A 218 -17.58 16.18 24.34
N GLN A 219 -18.03 16.23 23.08
CA GLN A 219 -19.32 16.82 22.68
C GLN A 219 -20.29 15.75 22.22
N LYS A 220 -21.52 15.73 22.74
CA LYS A 220 -22.58 14.85 22.22
C LYS A 220 -22.99 15.30 20.82
N ILE A 221 -23.17 14.33 19.91
CA ILE A 221 -23.73 14.59 18.58
C ILE A 221 -25.06 13.85 18.37
N SER A 222 -26.02 14.55 17.77
CA SER A 222 -27.38 14.06 17.53
C SER A 222 -27.87 14.38 16.11
N ILE A 223 -28.83 13.58 15.64
CA ILE A 223 -29.63 13.83 14.44
C ILE A 223 -31.09 13.71 14.88
N SER A 224 -31.94 14.70 14.55
CA SER A 224 -33.36 14.72 14.93
C SER A 224 -33.59 14.40 16.42
N ASN A 225 -32.77 15.00 17.29
CA ASN A 225 -32.74 14.86 18.75
C ASN A 225 -32.43 13.45 19.29
N GLN A 226 -32.04 12.51 18.44
CA GLN A 226 -31.50 11.22 18.85
C GLN A 226 -29.96 11.30 18.93
N LYS A 227 -29.35 10.94 20.08
CA LYS A 227 -27.88 10.81 20.18
C LYS A 227 -27.40 9.73 19.19
N ILE A 228 -26.53 10.11 18.26
CA ILE A 228 -25.88 9.18 17.32
C ILE A 228 -24.42 8.89 17.69
N GLY A 229 -23.83 9.69 18.58
CA GLY A 229 -22.41 9.57 18.92
C GLY A 229 -21.90 10.70 19.80
N GLU A 230 -20.58 10.88 19.79
CA GLU A 230 -19.88 12.01 20.42
C GLU A 230 -18.56 12.34 19.70
N LEU A 231 -18.20 13.63 19.64
CA LEU A 231 -16.84 14.06 19.30
C LEU A 231 -15.96 13.92 20.54
N ARG A 232 -14.77 13.33 20.39
CA ARG A 232 -13.79 13.16 21.48
C ARG A 232 -12.59 14.08 21.35
N ASN A 233 -12.24 14.45 20.13
CA ASN A 233 -11.17 15.41 19.85
C ASN A 233 -11.36 16.03 18.46
N GLY A 234 -10.57 17.06 18.13
CA GLY A 234 -10.47 17.56 16.76
C GLY A 234 -9.58 18.79 16.60
N PHE A 235 -9.36 19.17 15.35
CA PHE A 235 -8.55 20.33 14.98
C PHE A 235 -9.13 21.04 13.75
N THR A 236 -8.56 22.21 13.42
CA THR A 236 -8.93 23.01 12.24
C THR A 236 -7.70 23.24 11.36
N GLN A 237 -7.87 23.12 10.04
CA GLN A 237 -6.80 23.35 9.05
C GLN A 237 -7.41 23.96 7.79
N GLY A 238 -6.87 25.10 7.35
CA GLY A 238 -7.46 25.90 6.27
C GLY A 238 -8.91 26.29 6.59
N ASP A 239 -9.82 25.89 5.71
CA ASP A 239 -11.27 26.13 5.79
C ASP A 239 -12.07 24.89 6.23
N LYS A 240 -11.39 23.88 6.77
CA LYS A 240 -11.98 22.63 7.26
C LYS A 240 -11.67 22.38 8.74
N SER A 241 -12.57 21.65 9.39
CA SER A 241 -12.34 21.10 10.73
C SER A 241 -12.56 19.59 10.71
N TYR A 242 -11.75 18.88 11.50
CA TYR A 242 -11.63 17.43 11.48
C TYR A 242 -11.75 16.90 12.91
N PHE A 243 -12.68 15.99 13.14
CA PHE A 243 -13.02 15.49 14.48
C PHE A 243 -12.91 13.97 14.57
N TYR A 244 -12.30 13.50 15.65
CA TYR A 244 -12.41 12.10 16.08
C TYR A 244 -13.78 11.90 16.71
N ALA A 245 -14.64 11.11 16.06
CA ALA A 245 -16.00 10.90 16.52
C ALA A 245 -16.33 9.42 16.73
N LEU A 246 -16.93 9.10 17.87
CA LEU A 246 -17.49 7.77 18.14
C LEU A 246 -18.95 7.74 17.64
N VAL A 247 -19.21 7.07 16.51
CA VAL A 247 -20.51 7.12 15.80
C VAL A 247 -21.19 5.74 15.77
N ASN A 248 -22.52 5.73 15.89
CA ASN A 248 -23.34 4.51 15.83
C ASN A 248 -23.33 3.88 14.42
N ARG A 249 -23.71 2.59 14.36
CA ARG A 249 -23.64 1.78 13.13
C ARG A 249 -24.42 2.38 11.95
N GLU A 250 -25.55 3.02 12.24
CA GLU A 250 -26.49 3.53 11.23
C GLU A 250 -26.02 4.82 10.54
N ASN A 251 -25.06 5.54 11.14
CA ASN A 251 -24.55 6.82 10.62
C ASN A 251 -23.08 6.82 10.24
N ARG A 252 -22.31 5.80 10.61
CA ARG A 252 -20.87 5.70 10.29
C ARG A 252 -20.55 5.17 8.87
N ILE A 253 -21.34 5.51 7.86
CA ILE A 253 -21.10 5.07 6.47
C ILE A 253 -20.09 6.03 5.83
N ASP A 254 -19.05 5.51 5.16
CA ASP A 254 -18.04 6.35 4.49
C ASP A 254 -18.69 7.34 3.49
N GLN A 255 -18.19 8.58 3.50
CA GLN A 255 -18.69 9.75 2.77
C GLN A 255 -20.16 10.11 2.97
N LYS A 256 -20.88 9.46 3.89
CA LYS A 256 -22.22 9.90 4.26
C LYS A 256 -22.12 11.30 4.87
N VAL A 257 -22.78 12.25 4.25
CA VAL A 257 -23.00 13.58 4.82
C VAL A 257 -24.10 13.47 5.88
N LEU A 258 -23.85 14.04 7.05
CA LEU A 258 -24.74 14.07 8.20
C LEU A 258 -24.99 15.52 8.63
N ASP A 259 -26.25 15.91 8.78
CA ASP A 259 -26.63 17.13 9.51
C ASP A 259 -26.58 16.82 11.02
N VAL A 260 -25.41 17.04 11.65
CA VAL A 260 -25.19 16.76 13.07
C VAL A 260 -25.38 18.00 13.94
N PHE A 261 -26.10 17.83 15.05
CA PHE A 261 -26.28 18.86 16.07
C PHE A 261 -25.35 18.62 17.25
N LEU A 262 -24.71 19.67 17.74
CA LEU A 262 -23.84 19.63 18.91
C LEU A 262 -24.58 20.06 20.18
N GLY A 263 -24.50 19.25 21.23
CA GLY A 263 -25.12 19.56 22.53
C GLY A 263 -26.65 19.61 22.46
N GLU A 264 -27.26 20.57 23.17
CA GLU A 264 -28.71 20.83 23.14
C GLU A 264 -29.06 21.79 21.98
N GLU A 265 -28.84 21.35 20.74
CA GLU A 265 -29.19 22.04 19.48
C GLU A 265 -28.44 23.34 19.14
N ALA A 266 -27.39 23.72 19.89
CA ALA A 266 -26.75 25.04 19.73
C ALA A 266 -26.09 25.29 18.36
N HIS A 267 -25.58 24.26 17.68
CA HIS A 267 -24.95 24.36 16.36
C HIS A 267 -25.29 23.15 15.50
N SER A 268 -25.72 23.38 14.26
CA SER A 268 -25.88 22.35 13.22
C SER A 268 -24.68 22.39 12.27
N LEU A 269 -24.14 21.22 11.94
CA LEU A 269 -22.97 21.05 11.09
C LEU A 269 -23.27 20.01 10.00
N ASN A 270 -22.91 20.34 8.76
CA ASN A 270 -22.77 19.32 7.72
C ASN A 270 -21.41 18.64 7.91
N ALA A 271 -21.45 17.36 8.28
CA ALA A 271 -20.29 16.53 8.57
C ALA A 271 -20.20 15.37 7.58
N THR A 272 -19.10 15.29 6.82
CA THR A 272 -18.79 14.13 5.99
C THR A 272 -18.05 13.09 6.83
N VAL A 273 -18.60 11.88 6.90
CA VAL A 273 -17.97 10.74 7.57
C VAL A 273 -16.83 10.19 6.73
N TYR A 274 -15.70 9.84 7.34
CA TYR A 274 -14.67 9.02 6.71
C TYR A 274 -14.25 7.86 7.61
N TYR A 275 -14.06 6.68 7.04
CA TYR A 275 -13.40 5.59 7.73
C TYR A 275 -11.95 5.93 8.05
N TYR A 276 -11.47 5.38 9.17
CA TYR A 276 -10.06 5.41 9.46
C TYR A 276 -9.30 4.34 8.66
N PRO A 277 -8.11 4.69 8.16
CA PRO A 277 -7.43 5.98 8.26
C PRO A 277 -7.90 6.97 7.17
N TYR A 278 -7.89 8.28 7.47
CA TYR A 278 -8.36 9.31 6.54
C TYR A 278 -7.45 9.46 5.33
N LEU A 279 -8.05 9.48 4.14
CA LEU A 279 -7.36 9.56 2.87
C LEU A 279 -8.00 10.66 1.99
N PRO A 280 -7.35 11.83 1.81
CA PRO A 280 -7.88 12.94 1.02
C PRO A 280 -7.70 12.72 -0.50
N VAL A 281 -8.07 11.54 -1.00
CA VAL A 281 -7.95 11.15 -2.41
C VAL A 281 -9.29 10.63 -2.95
N GLU A 282 -9.41 10.47 -4.26
CA GLU A 282 -10.65 10.01 -4.91
C GLU A 282 -11.03 8.58 -4.51
N ASN A 283 -12.30 8.19 -4.67
CA ASN A 283 -12.78 6.89 -4.16
C ASN A 283 -12.03 5.69 -4.72
N ASN A 284 -11.76 5.68 -6.02
CA ASN A 284 -11.04 4.60 -6.66
C ASN A 284 -9.60 4.51 -6.14
N GLU A 285 -8.95 5.66 -5.90
CA GLU A 285 -7.60 5.73 -5.32
C GLU A 285 -7.60 5.29 -3.84
N ARG A 286 -8.62 5.67 -3.06
CA ARG A 286 -8.81 5.20 -1.69
C ARG A 286 -9.00 3.69 -1.64
N ALA A 287 -9.83 3.13 -2.52
CA ALA A 287 -10.04 1.70 -2.60
C ALA A 287 -8.70 0.97 -2.85
N THR A 288 -7.90 1.45 -3.81
CA THR A 288 -6.54 0.94 -4.08
C THR A 288 -5.63 1.03 -2.85
N VAL A 289 -5.58 2.17 -2.15
CA VAL A 289 -4.74 2.30 -0.94
C VAL A 289 -5.20 1.33 0.17
N PHE A 290 -6.50 1.12 0.33
CA PHE A 290 -7.04 0.13 1.26
C PHE A 290 -6.71 -1.32 0.85
N TYR A 291 -6.69 -1.61 -0.45
CA TYR A 291 -6.27 -2.89 -1.00
C TYR A 291 -4.76 -3.13 -0.79
N ASP A 292 -3.91 -2.16 -1.10
CA ASP A 292 -2.45 -2.25 -0.90
C ASP A 292 -2.09 -2.44 0.58
N LEU A 293 -2.81 -1.77 1.47
CA LEU A 293 -2.68 -1.96 2.91
C LEU A 293 -3.12 -3.35 3.36
N ALA A 294 -4.21 -3.88 2.79
CA ALA A 294 -4.66 -5.23 3.07
C ALA A 294 -3.64 -6.28 2.59
N MET A 295 -3.03 -6.06 1.43
CA MET A 295 -1.94 -6.89 0.91
C MET A 295 -0.69 -6.85 1.80
N GLU A 296 -0.31 -5.68 2.31
CA GLU A 296 0.79 -5.53 3.27
C GLU A 296 0.55 -6.37 4.54
N PHE A 297 -0.62 -6.23 5.18
CA PHE A 297 -0.97 -7.05 6.36
C PHE A 297 -1.05 -8.55 6.04
N PHE A 298 -1.55 -8.92 4.86
CA PHE A 298 -1.58 -10.30 4.40
C PHE A 298 -0.16 -10.89 4.21
N HIS A 299 0.79 -10.11 3.69
CA HIS A 299 2.19 -10.51 3.58
C HIS A 299 2.88 -10.63 4.95
N GLN A 300 2.47 -9.84 5.93
CA GLN A 300 2.90 -9.94 7.33
C GLN A 300 2.23 -11.10 8.10
N GLY A 301 1.21 -11.73 7.52
CA GLY A 301 0.45 -12.85 8.11
C GLY A 301 -0.78 -12.44 8.93
N ASP A 302 -1.04 -11.13 9.09
CA ASP A 302 -2.26 -10.62 9.73
C ASP A 302 -3.45 -10.68 8.74
N ASN A 303 -3.97 -11.89 8.59
CA ASN A 303 -5.11 -12.18 7.72
C ASN A 303 -6.39 -11.44 8.16
N GLU A 304 -6.52 -11.03 9.43
CA GLU A 304 -7.74 -10.39 9.91
C GLU A 304 -7.79 -8.91 9.58
N LEU A 305 -6.66 -8.23 9.80
CA LEU A 305 -6.51 -6.83 9.44
C LEU A 305 -6.51 -6.68 7.92
N ALA A 306 -5.92 -7.63 7.19
CA ALA A 306 -6.10 -7.77 5.74
C ALA A 306 -7.58 -7.89 5.33
N ILE A 307 -8.34 -8.83 5.91
CA ILE A 307 -9.79 -8.96 5.65
C ILE A 307 -10.56 -7.68 6.00
N SER A 308 -10.18 -6.97 7.08
CA SER A 308 -10.80 -5.69 7.46
C SER A 308 -10.59 -4.63 6.37
N TYR A 309 -9.36 -4.52 5.86
CA TYR A 309 -9.01 -3.52 4.87
C TYR A 309 -9.51 -3.83 3.45
N PHE A 310 -9.51 -5.10 2.99
CA PHE A 310 -10.20 -5.46 1.73
C PHE A 310 -11.70 -5.15 1.79
N LYS A 311 -12.35 -5.31 2.95
CA LYS A 311 -13.75 -4.91 3.13
C LYS A 311 -13.96 -3.40 3.08
N LYS A 312 -12.98 -2.59 3.54
CA LYS A 312 -13.03 -1.13 3.37
C LYS A 312 -12.87 -0.75 1.89
N ALA A 313 -11.95 -1.41 1.17
CA ALA A 313 -11.80 -1.23 -0.27
C ALA A 313 -13.12 -1.52 -1.03
N ILE A 314 -13.75 -2.68 -0.78
CA ILE A 314 -15.04 -3.07 -1.38
C ILE A 314 -16.21 -2.17 -0.95
N ALA A 315 -16.18 -1.64 0.28
CA ALA A 315 -17.21 -0.70 0.75
C ALA A 315 -17.12 0.67 0.06
N ILE A 316 -15.96 1.02 -0.52
CA ILE A 316 -15.72 2.27 -1.26
C ILE A 316 -15.91 2.04 -2.76
N ASP A 317 -15.37 0.95 -3.30
CA ASP A 317 -15.60 0.48 -4.67
C ASP A 317 -16.16 -0.97 -4.67
N PRO A 318 -17.50 -1.12 -4.76
CA PRO A 318 -18.14 -2.42 -4.85
C PRO A 318 -17.81 -3.24 -6.10
N LEU A 319 -17.12 -2.67 -7.09
CA LEU A 319 -16.71 -3.32 -8.34
C LEU A 319 -15.24 -3.79 -8.33
N PHE A 320 -14.52 -3.63 -7.22
CA PHE A 320 -13.08 -3.91 -7.16
C PHE A 320 -12.77 -5.42 -7.15
N GLU A 321 -12.58 -5.99 -8.35
CA GLU A 321 -12.32 -7.42 -8.60
C GLU A 321 -11.19 -8.00 -7.72
N ASP A 322 -10.01 -7.39 -7.71
CA ASP A 322 -8.83 -7.91 -6.99
C ASP A 322 -9.08 -8.05 -5.47
N ALA A 323 -9.90 -7.17 -4.89
CA ALA A 323 -10.27 -7.23 -3.48
C ALA A 323 -11.21 -8.41 -3.16
N TYR A 324 -12.12 -8.76 -4.07
CA TYR A 324 -12.94 -9.98 -3.95
C TYR A 324 -12.11 -11.25 -4.16
N GLU A 325 -11.17 -11.25 -5.13
CA GLU A 325 -10.25 -12.36 -5.33
C GLU A 325 -9.44 -12.61 -4.06
N SER A 326 -8.80 -11.55 -3.54
CA SER A 326 -7.94 -11.62 -2.35
C SER A 326 -8.73 -12.07 -1.12
N LEU A 327 -9.93 -11.54 -0.89
CA LEU A 327 -10.80 -12.02 0.20
C LEU A 327 -11.15 -13.50 0.04
N GLY A 328 -11.53 -13.95 -1.16
CA GLY A 328 -11.89 -15.35 -1.38
C GLY A 328 -10.70 -16.29 -1.17
N VAL A 329 -9.50 -15.92 -1.61
CA VAL A 329 -8.26 -16.66 -1.35
C VAL A 329 -7.95 -16.74 0.14
N ILE A 330 -8.06 -15.62 0.87
CA ILE A 330 -7.79 -15.61 2.33
C ILE A 330 -8.83 -16.44 3.09
N TYR A 331 -10.12 -16.29 2.80
CA TYR A 331 -11.15 -17.14 3.42
C TYR A 331 -10.93 -18.62 3.11
N GLY A 332 -10.49 -18.97 1.90
CA GLY A 332 -10.13 -20.34 1.53
C GLY A 332 -8.95 -20.89 2.34
N ARG A 333 -7.92 -20.06 2.60
CA ARG A 333 -6.78 -20.41 3.48
C ARG A 333 -7.18 -20.58 4.95
N LEU A 334 -8.16 -19.79 5.41
CA LEU A 334 -8.74 -19.88 6.76
C LEU A 334 -9.85 -20.96 6.86
N GLU A 335 -10.04 -21.77 5.83
CA GLU A 335 -11.08 -22.81 5.70
C GLU A 335 -12.54 -22.31 5.87
N GLN A 336 -12.75 -21.00 5.71
CA GLN A 336 -14.06 -20.34 5.76
C GLN A 336 -14.75 -20.42 4.39
N TYR A 337 -14.93 -21.64 3.88
CA TYR A 337 -15.31 -21.91 2.49
C TYR A 337 -16.62 -21.23 2.06
N ASP A 338 -17.63 -21.09 2.93
CA ASP A 338 -18.87 -20.37 2.61
C ASP A 338 -18.61 -18.89 2.21
N LYS A 339 -17.69 -18.23 2.92
CA LYS A 339 -17.30 -16.83 2.63
C LYS A 339 -16.38 -16.76 1.40
N ALA A 340 -15.54 -17.78 1.21
CA ALA A 340 -14.66 -17.91 0.07
C ALA A 340 -15.46 -18.06 -1.24
N ILE A 341 -16.48 -18.92 -1.23
CA ILE A 341 -17.47 -19.08 -2.30
C ILE A 341 -18.22 -17.77 -2.53
N ALA A 342 -18.76 -17.15 -1.48
CA ALA A 342 -19.49 -15.88 -1.62
C ALA A 342 -18.65 -14.76 -2.26
N ALA A 343 -17.35 -14.65 -1.92
CA ALA A 343 -16.45 -13.68 -2.54
C ALA A 343 -16.16 -14.01 -4.02
N MET A 344 -15.92 -15.28 -4.34
CA MET A 344 -15.67 -15.71 -5.73
C MET A 344 -16.93 -15.66 -6.61
N GLU A 345 -18.12 -15.83 -6.04
CA GLU A 345 -19.39 -15.56 -6.71
C GLU A 345 -19.52 -14.07 -7.07
N GLN A 346 -19.12 -13.14 -6.19
CA GLN A 346 -19.10 -11.72 -6.54
C GLN A 346 -18.06 -11.44 -7.64
N LEU A 347 -16.85 -11.98 -7.55
CA LEU A 347 -15.83 -11.84 -8.60
C LEU A 347 -16.34 -12.35 -9.97
N LYS A 348 -17.00 -13.51 -10.01
CA LYS A 348 -17.62 -14.06 -11.22
C LYS A 348 -18.76 -13.19 -11.76
N ASN A 349 -19.54 -12.54 -10.89
CA ASN A 349 -20.62 -11.63 -11.29
C ASN A 349 -20.10 -10.30 -11.84
N LEU A 350 -18.94 -9.83 -11.37
CA LEU A 350 -18.25 -8.67 -11.91
C LEU A 350 -17.54 -9.00 -13.25
N ASN A 351 -16.90 -10.17 -13.30
CA ASN A 351 -16.12 -10.64 -14.44
C ASN A 351 -16.44 -12.12 -14.73
N ASP A 352 -17.36 -12.31 -15.68
CA ASP A 352 -17.86 -13.62 -16.10
C ASP A 352 -16.81 -14.51 -16.80
N LYS A 353 -15.63 -13.94 -17.10
CA LYS A 353 -14.45 -14.61 -17.67
C LYS A 353 -13.29 -14.77 -16.70
N SER A 354 -13.46 -14.43 -15.41
CA SER A 354 -12.41 -14.59 -14.40
C SER A 354 -12.13 -16.07 -14.13
N MET A 355 -11.13 -16.65 -14.82
CA MET A 355 -10.70 -18.03 -14.59
C MET A 355 -10.32 -18.30 -13.13
N MET A 356 -9.85 -17.29 -12.39
CA MET A 356 -9.58 -17.37 -10.95
C MET A 356 -10.86 -17.63 -10.15
N ALA A 357 -11.96 -16.94 -10.48
CA ALA A 357 -13.26 -17.16 -9.84
C ALA A 357 -13.73 -18.62 -10.03
N TYR A 358 -13.79 -19.12 -11.27
CA TYR A 358 -14.24 -20.49 -11.54
C TYR A 358 -13.32 -21.56 -10.94
N THR A 359 -12.00 -21.36 -10.99
CA THR A 359 -11.03 -22.31 -10.41
C THR A 359 -11.17 -22.39 -8.89
N ASN A 360 -11.30 -21.24 -8.23
CA ASN A 360 -11.47 -21.17 -6.77
C ASN A 360 -12.87 -21.65 -6.33
N LEU A 361 -13.93 -21.33 -7.08
CA LEU A 361 -15.26 -21.90 -6.83
C LEU A 361 -15.25 -23.42 -6.93
N SER A 362 -14.64 -23.98 -7.98
CA SER A 362 -14.46 -25.43 -8.10
C SER A 362 -13.74 -26.04 -6.89
N LEU A 363 -12.61 -25.44 -6.49
CA LEU A 363 -11.83 -25.86 -5.32
C LEU A 363 -12.66 -25.81 -4.02
N TYR A 364 -13.39 -24.72 -3.78
CA TYR A 364 -14.14 -24.55 -2.53
C TYR A 364 -15.41 -25.39 -2.47
N HIS A 365 -16.13 -25.58 -3.59
CA HIS A 365 -17.24 -26.54 -3.66
C HIS A 365 -16.74 -27.98 -3.41
N MET A 366 -15.58 -28.36 -3.96
CA MET A 366 -14.96 -29.66 -3.67
C MET A 366 -14.60 -29.81 -2.18
N LYS A 367 -14.13 -28.74 -1.53
CA LYS A 367 -13.79 -28.73 -0.09
C LYS A 367 -14.99 -28.90 0.83
N ILE A 368 -16.17 -28.40 0.45
CA ILE A 368 -17.43 -28.61 1.19
C ILE A 368 -18.18 -29.89 0.79
N GLY A 369 -17.64 -30.67 -0.15
CA GLY A 369 -18.21 -31.94 -0.62
C GLY A 369 -19.27 -31.81 -1.73
N ASP A 370 -19.48 -30.62 -2.29
CA ASP A 370 -20.35 -30.38 -3.44
C ASP A 370 -19.60 -30.66 -4.75
N ILE A 371 -19.41 -31.96 -5.02
CA ILE A 371 -18.64 -32.46 -6.16
C ILE A 371 -19.31 -32.10 -7.49
N GLU A 372 -20.64 -32.05 -7.55
CA GLU A 372 -21.40 -31.76 -8.77
C GLU A 372 -21.17 -30.31 -9.24
N THR A 373 -21.35 -29.33 -8.34
CA THR A 373 -21.05 -27.93 -8.66
C THR A 373 -19.56 -27.71 -8.90
N ALA A 374 -18.68 -28.43 -8.18
CA ALA A 374 -17.24 -28.32 -8.35
C ALA A 374 -16.76 -28.74 -9.75
N GLU A 375 -17.23 -29.89 -10.26
CA GLU A 375 -16.88 -30.35 -11.61
C GLU A 375 -17.52 -29.47 -12.70
N LYS A 376 -18.69 -28.88 -12.47
CA LYS A 376 -19.25 -27.87 -13.37
C LYS A 376 -18.34 -26.65 -13.49
N TYR A 377 -17.96 -26.01 -12.39
CA TYR A 377 -17.08 -24.84 -12.44
C TYR A 377 -15.68 -25.15 -12.98
N LYS A 378 -15.19 -26.38 -12.82
CA LYS A 378 -13.95 -26.87 -13.45
C LYS A 378 -14.09 -26.98 -14.97
N ALA A 379 -15.25 -27.43 -15.47
CA ALA A 379 -15.55 -27.43 -16.90
C ALA A 379 -15.65 -26.01 -17.45
N ASP A 380 -16.33 -25.09 -16.75
CA ASP A 380 -16.44 -23.67 -17.12
C ASP A 380 -15.05 -23.00 -17.19
N ALA A 381 -14.20 -23.19 -16.17
CA ALA A 381 -12.80 -22.73 -16.17
C ALA A 381 -11.98 -23.29 -17.35
N THR A 382 -12.21 -24.56 -17.69
CA THR A 382 -11.54 -25.25 -18.80
C THR A 382 -11.97 -24.67 -20.16
N LEU A 383 -13.26 -24.35 -20.32
CA LEU A 383 -13.79 -23.69 -21.53
C LEU A 383 -13.18 -22.29 -21.69
N LEU A 384 -13.17 -21.47 -20.64
CA LEU A 384 -12.55 -20.14 -20.67
C LEU A 384 -11.05 -20.20 -21.03
N ASN A 385 -10.33 -21.19 -20.51
CA ASN A 385 -8.93 -21.39 -20.88
C ASN A 385 -8.76 -21.79 -22.36
N PHE A 386 -9.64 -22.61 -22.93
CA PHE A 386 -9.63 -22.91 -24.37
C PHE A 386 -9.97 -21.69 -25.23
N GLU A 387 -10.94 -20.87 -24.83
CA GLU A 387 -11.27 -19.61 -25.51
C GLU A 387 -10.06 -18.67 -25.53
N LYS A 388 -9.43 -18.46 -24.36
CA LYS A 388 -8.22 -17.64 -24.21
C LYS A 388 -7.06 -18.15 -25.08
N LEU A 389 -6.78 -19.45 -25.07
CA LEU A 389 -5.75 -20.06 -25.92
C LEU A 389 -6.06 -19.91 -27.41
N GLY A 390 -7.34 -19.96 -27.80
CA GLY A 390 -7.78 -19.70 -29.17
C GLY A 390 -7.53 -18.26 -29.61
N GLU A 391 -7.82 -17.28 -28.73
CA GLU A 391 -7.55 -15.87 -28.97
C GLU A 391 -6.05 -15.56 -29.01
N GLU A 392 -5.26 -16.08 -28.07
CA GLU A 392 -3.79 -15.96 -28.08
C GLU A 392 -3.17 -16.57 -29.34
N ALA A 393 -3.65 -17.74 -29.79
CA ALA A 393 -3.20 -18.38 -31.02
C ALA A 393 -3.55 -17.55 -32.27
N LYS A 394 -4.73 -16.92 -32.29
CA LYS A 394 -5.13 -15.98 -33.36
C LYS A 394 -4.21 -14.75 -33.39
N ILE A 395 -4.00 -14.09 -32.25
CA ILE A 395 -3.09 -12.94 -32.11
C ILE A 395 -1.66 -13.32 -32.54
N LYS A 396 -1.18 -14.50 -32.15
CA LYS A 396 0.14 -15.02 -32.56
C LYS A 396 0.22 -15.21 -34.07
N LYS A 397 -0.80 -15.79 -34.70
CA LYS A 397 -0.87 -15.98 -36.16
C LYS A 397 -0.92 -14.65 -36.91
N GLU A 398 -1.67 -13.67 -36.42
CA GLU A 398 -1.73 -12.32 -37.00
C GLU A 398 -0.38 -11.60 -36.90
N LYS A 399 0.30 -11.67 -35.74
CA LYS A 399 1.66 -11.15 -35.56
C LYS A 399 2.66 -11.84 -36.50
N GLN A 400 2.58 -13.17 -36.64
CA GLN A 400 3.44 -13.93 -37.55
C GLN A 400 3.21 -13.52 -39.02
N ALA A 401 1.96 -13.41 -39.47
CA ALA A 401 1.65 -13.00 -40.84
C ALA A 401 2.10 -11.56 -41.14
N LEU A 402 2.03 -10.66 -40.15
CA LEU A 402 2.57 -9.30 -40.26
C LEU A 402 4.10 -9.30 -40.36
N GLU A 403 4.79 -10.14 -39.60
CA GLU A 403 6.25 -10.28 -39.66
C GLU A 403 6.72 -10.93 -40.96
N GLU A 404 6.05 -11.98 -41.45
CA GLU A 404 6.31 -12.57 -42.77
C GLU A 404 6.15 -11.53 -43.89
N LYS A 405 5.12 -10.69 -43.81
CA LYS A 405 4.94 -9.55 -44.73
C LYS A 405 6.05 -8.50 -44.58
N ARG A 406 6.51 -8.20 -43.36
CA ARG A 406 7.63 -7.26 -43.11
C ARG A 406 8.94 -7.79 -43.70
N ILE A 407 9.24 -9.07 -43.52
CA ILE A 407 10.42 -9.74 -44.07
C ILE A 407 10.37 -9.73 -45.61
N ALA A 408 9.22 -10.04 -46.21
CA ALA A 408 9.04 -10.00 -47.67
C ALA A 408 9.20 -8.58 -48.24
N ASP A 409 8.68 -7.55 -47.56
CA ASP A 409 8.86 -6.15 -47.95
C ASP A 409 10.33 -5.69 -47.82
N ILE A 410 11.01 -6.07 -46.75
CA ILE A 410 12.45 -5.80 -46.57
C ILE A 410 13.27 -6.47 -47.68
N ALA A 411 13.01 -7.75 -47.99
CA ALA A 411 13.71 -8.47 -49.06
C ALA A 411 13.48 -7.82 -50.43
N ARG A 412 12.26 -7.33 -50.70
CA ARG A 412 11.93 -6.56 -51.90
C ARG A 412 12.69 -5.23 -51.95
N ARG A 413 12.69 -4.45 -50.86
CA ARG A 413 13.42 -3.18 -50.76
C ARG A 413 14.94 -3.39 -50.94
N GLU A 414 15.50 -4.42 -50.30
CA GLU A 414 16.91 -4.80 -50.48
C GLU A 414 17.25 -5.10 -51.94
N SER A 415 16.40 -5.87 -52.64
CA SER A 415 16.59 -6.15 -54.07
C SER A 415 16.49 -4.89 -54.94
N MET A 416 15.62 -3.94 -54.59
CA MET A 416 15.50 -2.67 -55.31
C MET A 416 16.72 -1.77 -55.08
N PHE A 417 17.19 -1.66 -53.84
CA PHE A 417 18.40 -0.90 -53.53
C PHE A 417 19.64 -1.52 -54.18
N LYS A 418 19.78 -2.86 -54.23
CA LYS A 418 20.87 -3.52 -54.95
C LYS A 418 20.90 -3.15 -56.45
N GLN A 419 19.75 -3.12 -57.13
CA GLN A 419 19.68 -2.69 -58.53
C GLN A 419 20.07 -1.22 -58.73
N VAL A 420 19.72 -0.33 -57.79
CA VAL A 420 20.18 1.07 -57.82
C VAL A 420 21.69 1.15 -57.62
N LEU A 421 22.25 0.40 -56.66
CA LEU A 421 23.68 0.39 -56.34
C LEU A 421 24.56 -0.30 -57.42
N GLU A 422 23.99 -1.12 -58.29
CA GLU A 422 24.65 -1.61 -59.50
C GLU A 422 24.83 -0.50 -60.56
N MET A 423 23.94 0.50 -60.58
CA MET A 423 23.99 1.64 -61.50
C MET A 423 24.74 2.85 -60.93
N ASP A 424 24.53 3.15 -59.65
CA ASP A 424 25.20 4.22 -58.89
C ASP A 424 25.65 3.68 -57.53
N PRO A 425 26.92 3.25 -57.39
CA PRO A 425 27.45 2.68 -56.14
C PRO A 425 27.45 3.64 -54.93
N VAL A 426 27.30 4.95 -55.16
CA VAL A 426 27.27 5.99 -54.13
C VAL A 426 25.89 6.64 -53.97
N ASP A 427 24.83 6.09 -54.57
CA ASP A 427 23.47 6.64 -54.41
C ASP A 427 23.11 6.77 -52.92
N PRO A 428 22.78 7.98 -52.42
CA PRO A 428 22.57 8.20 -51.00
C PRO A 428 21.40 7.41 -50.44
N MET A 429 20.30 7.32 -51.19
CA MET A 429 19.02 6.77 -50.71
C MET A 429 19.07 5.24 -50.61
N ALA A 430 19.64 4.58 -51.62
CA ALA A 430 19.82 3.14 -51.65
C ALA A 430 20.88 2.68 -50.65
N ASN A 431 21.98 3.42 -50.50
CA ASN A 431 22.96 3.13 -49.45
C ASN A 431 22.37 3.32 -48.05
N ASN A 432 21.64 4.41 -47.76
CA ASN A 432 20.96 4.59 -46.48
C ASN A 432 19.93 3.48 -46.22
N GLY A 433 19.12 3.12 -47.23
CA GLY A 433 18.13 2.05 -47.14
C GLY A 433 18.74 0.66 -46.90
N MET A 434 19.91 0.36 -47.48
CA MET A 434 20.66 -0.85 -47.17
C MET A 434 21.21 -0.84 -45.74
N GLY A 435 21.73 0.30 -45.27
CA GLY A 435 22.16 0.49 -43.89
C GLY A 435 21.03 0.30 -42.87
N GLU A 436 19.83 0.85 -43.15
CA GLU A 436 18.63 0.66 -42.34
C GLU A 436 18.19 -0.81 -42.29
N ILE A 437 18.24 -1.54 -43.42
CA ILE A 437 17.92 -2.98 -43.46
C ILE A 437 18.92 -3.80 -42.63
N LEU A 438 20.20 -3.41 -42.60
CA LEU A 438 21.21 -4.09 -41.79
C LEU A 438 21.11 -3.73 -40.30
N LEU A 439 20.75 -2.49 -39.95
CA LEU A 439 20.35 -2.11 -38.58
C LEU A 439 19.16 -2.94 -38.08
N ASP A 440 18.11 -3.10 -38.89
CA ASP A 440 16.93 -3.92 -38.59
C ASP A 440 17.30 -5.40 -38.35
N ARG A 441 18.35 -5.88 -39.04
CA ARG A 441 18.93 -7.23 -38.87
C ARG A 441 19.93 -7.32 -37.72
N LYS A 442 20.24 -6.21 -37.05
CA LYS A 442 21.30 -6.07 -36.02
C LYS A 442 22.72 -6.36 -36.54
N ASP A 443 22.93 -6.29 -37.85
CA ASP A 443 24.25 -6.32 -38.46
C ASP A 443 24.84 -4.89 -38.45
N TYR A 444 25.20 -4.44 -37.25
CA TYR A 444 25.71 -3.09 -37.02
C TYR A 444 27.03 -2.84 -37.77
N ALA A 445 27.91 -3.84 -37.82
CA ALA A 445 29.18 -3.76 -38.52
C ALA A 445 28.98 -3.71 -40.06
N GLY A 446 28.06 -4.51 -40.60
CA GLY A 446 27.68 -4.47 -42.01
C GLY A 446 26.97 -3.19 -42.41
N ALA A 447 26.22 -2.55 -41.51
CA ALA A 447 25.47 -1.32 -41.79
C ALA A 447 26.38 -0.07 -41.97
N ILE A 448 27.50 0.01 -41.23
CA ILE A 448 28.46 1.13 -41.27
C ILE A 448 28.89 1.52 -42.69
N PRO A 449 29.48 0.64 -43.53
CA PRO A 449 29.96 1.01 -44.86
C PRO A 449 28.85 1.48 -45.81
N TYR A 450 27.60 1.08 -45.58
CA TYR A 450 26.46 1.60 -46.33
C TYR A 450 26.10 3.02 -45.90
N PHE A 451 26.07 3.34 -44.60
CA PHE A 451 25.85 4.72 -44.19
C PHE A 451 27.01 5.66 -44.54
N GLU A 452 28.26 5.17 -44.47
CA GLU A 452 29.43 5.92 -44.92
C GLU A 452 29.32 6.30 -46.42
N LYS A 453 28.93 5.36 -47.29
CA LYS A 453 28.65 5.64 -48.70
C LYS A 453 27.46 6.56 -48.92
N ALA A 454 26.41 6.45 -48.10
CA ALA A 454 25.26 7.35 -48.19
C ALA A 454 25.66 8.82 -47.90
N ILE A 455 26.60 9.00 -46.96
CA ILE A 455 27.20 10.30 -46.63
C ILE A 455 28.20 10.75 -47.70
N GLU A 456 28.94 9.83 -48.33
CA GLU A 456 29.83 10.13 -49.46
C GLU A 456 29.06 10.73 -50.64
N GLY A 457 27.98 10.07 -51.07
CA GLY A 457 27.11 10.57 -52.13
C GLY A 457 26.34 11.83 -51.77
N ASN A 458 25.98 12.02 -50.50
CA ASN A 458 25.33 13.25 -50.02
C ASN A 458 25.73 13.59 -48.58
N GLN A 459 26.73 14.47 -48.44
CA GLN A 459 27.23 14.97 -47.16
C GLN A 459 26.19 15.74 -46.33
N LYS A 460 25.03 16.09 -46.91
CA LYS A 460 23.91 16.71 -46.18
C LYS A 460 22.89 15.69 -45.68
N TYR A 461 23.07 14.39 -45.88
CA TYR A 461 22.03 13.40 -45.56
C TYR A 461 22.01 13.04 -44.07
N SER A 462 21.38 13.91 -43.27
CA SER A 462 21.29 13.85 -41.80
C SER A 462 20.82 12.50 -41.24
N VAL A 463 19.91 11.81 -41.94
CA VAL A 463 19.39 10.48 -41.55
C VAL A 463 20.50 9.41 -41.62
N ALA A 464 21.39 9.47 -42.62
CA ALA A 464 22.51 8.54 -42.72
C ALA A 464 23.54 8.74 -41.61
N TYR A 465 23.77 9.97 -41.14
CA TYR A 465 24.58 10.23 -39.95
C TYR A 465 23.95 9.61 -38.68
N LEU A 466 22.62 9.70 -38.53
CA LEU A 466 21.91 9.05 -37.42
C LEU A 466 22.02 7.51 -37.50
N GLY A 467 21.87 6.94 -38.69
CA GLY A 467 22.03 5.50 -38.93
C GLY A 467 23.45 5.02 -38.63
N LEU A 468 24.46 5.76 -39.09
CA LEU A 468 25.87 5.49 -38.79
C LEU A 468 26.15 5.58 -37.28
N ALA A 469 25.67 6.62 -36.61
CA ALA A 469 25.83 6.77 -35.15
C ALA A 469 25.17 5.61 -34.37
N LYS A 470 23.96 5.21 -34.74
CA LYS A 470 23.29 4.04 -34.13
C LYS A 470 24.08 2.74 -34.39
N SER A 471 24.65 2.58 -35.58
CA SER A 471 25.49 1.43 -35.92
C SER A 471 26.77 1.39 -35.06
N LEU A 472 27.53 2.49 -35.02
CA LEU A 472 28.78 2.62 -34.25
C LEU A 472 28.56 2.46 -32.74
N GLN A 473 27.43 2.96 -32.21
CA GLN A 473 27.08 2.79 -30.80
C GLN A 473 26.85 1.31 -30.43
N GLN A 474 26.21 0.54 -31.31
CA GLN A 474 25.94 -0.88 -31.06
C GLN A 474 27.11 -1.80 -31.46
N SER A 475 28.01 -1.37 -32.36
CA SER A 475 29.27 -2.07 -32.66
C SER A 475 30.39 -1.82 -31.63
N GLY A 476 30.25 -0.78 -30.79
CA GLY A 476 31.23 -0.42 -29.77
C GLY A 476 32.36 0.49 -30.27
N GLU A 477 32.25 1.08 -31.46
CA GLU A 477 33.25 1.98 -32.06
C GLU A 477 33.14 3.42 -31.51
N VAL A 478 33.39 3.56 -30.20
CA VAL A 478 33.20 4.82 -29.44
C VAL A 478 34.00 5.99 -30.00
N GLU A 479 35.21 5.75 -30.51
CA GLU A 479 36.08 6.83 -31.04
C GLU A 479 35.47 7.52 -32.28
N LYS A 480 34.98 6.75 -33.25
CA LYS A 480 34.31 7.27 -34.46
C LYS A 480 32.94 7.84 -34.13
N LEU A 481 32.22 7.23 -33.20
CA LEU A 481 30.84 7.59 -32.85
C LEU A 481 30.72 9.07 -32.48
N LYS A 482 31.62 9.57 -31.62
CA LYS A 482 31.58 10.98 -31.18
C LYS A 482 31.74 11.95 -32.36
N GLU A 483 32.67 11.67 -33.26
CA GLU A 483 32.92 12.50 -34.46
C GLU A 483 31.70 12.51 -35.41
N VAL A 484 31.08 11.35 -35.62
CA VAL A 484 29.87 11.20 -36.44
C VAL A 484 28.68 11.95 -35.84
N LEU A 485 28.51 11.89 -34.51
CA LEU A 485 27.46 12.62 -33.80
C LEU A 485 27.65 14.14 -33.90
N GLU A 486 28.85 14.66 -33.61
CA GLU A 486 29.13 16.09 -33.67
C GLU A 486 28.93 16.65 -35.09
N LYS A 487 29.40 15.93 -36.13
CA LYS A 487 29.16 16.29 -37.53
C LYS A 487 27.69 16.17 -37.93
N GLY A 488 27.03 15.07 -37.56
CA GLY A 488 25.65 14.78 -37.89
C GLY A 488 24.67 15.78 -37.30
N ILE A 489 24.86 16.19 -36.04
CA ILE A 489 24.06 17.24 -35.38
C ILE A 489 24.20 18.57 -36.11
N ALA A 490 25.43 18.95 -36.51
CA ALA A 490 25.66 20.19 -37.25
C ALA A 490 25.00 20.19 -38.65
N ILE A 491 25.05 19.06 -39.37
CA ILE A 491 24.37 18.88 -40.66
C ILE A 491 22.85 18.92 -40.48
N ALA A 492 22.30 18.13 -39.56
CA ALA A 492 20.87 18.05 -39.31
C ALA A 492 20.27 19.40 -38.89
N SER A 493 20.95 20.11 -37.97
CA SER A 493 20.54 21.45 -37.52
C SER A 493 20.55 22.47 -38.66
N LYS A 494 21.53 22.38 -39.57
CA LYS A 494 21.64 23.28 -40.75
C LYS A 494 20.58 23.01 -41.81
N ASN A 495 20.09 21.78 -41.92
CA ASN A 495 19.00 21.40 -42.81
C ASN A 495 17.60 21.70 -42.23
N GLY A 496 17.47 21.79 -40.91
CA GLY A 496 16.17 21.82 -40.22
C GLY A 496 15.64 20.43 -39.82
N ASP A 497 16.48 19.39 -39.88
CA ASP A 497 16.13 18.01 -39.57
C ASP A 497 16.12 17.77 -38.05
N LEU A 498 15.12 18.31 -37.36
CA LEU A 498 15.04 18.32 -35.89
C LEU A 498 15.07 16.93 -35.25
N MET A 499 14.47 15.92 -35.88
CA MET A 499 14.43 14.55 -35.32
C MET A 499 15.83 13.89 -35.31
N PRO A 500 16.59 13.81 -36.43
CA PRO A 500 17.98 13.35 -36.40
C PRO A 500 18.87 14.16 -35.47
N ALA A 501 18.74 15.49 -35.43
CA ALA A 501 19.54 16.35 -34.54
C ALA A 501 19.31 16.00 -33.06
N ASN A 502 18.06 15.90 -32.62
CA ASN A 502 17.70 15.62 -31.23
C ASN A 502 18.12 14.20 -30.80
N GLU A 503 17.91 13.19 -31.64
CA GLU A 503 18.27 11.81 -31.32
C GLU A 503 19.79 11.62 -31.26
N MET A 504 20.56 12.23 -32.18
CA MET A 504 22.02 12.24 -32.09
C MET A 504 22.51 13.01 -30.85
N GLN A 505 21.92 14.16 -30.52
CA GLN A 505 22.26 14.90 -29.30
C GLN A 505 22.01 14.08 -28.04
N ARG A 506 20.93 13.29 -27.99
CA ARG A 506 20.63 12.37 -26.89
C ARG A 506 21.68 11.26 -26.77
N ILE A 507 22.07 10.64 -27.87
CA ILE A 507 23.14 9.63 -27.90
C ILE A 507 24.46 10.23 -27.38
N LEU A 508 24.85 11.41 -27.87
CA LEU A 508 26.08 12.11 -27.47
C LEU A 508 26.10 12.50 -25.98
N THR A 509 24.94 12.84 -25.42
CA THR A 509 24.83 13.26 -24.02
C THR A 509 24.90 12.07 -23.06
N ASN A 510 24.36 10.91 -23.46
CA ASN A 510 24.37 9.67 -22.67
C ASN A 510 25.73 8.94 -22.66
N GLN A 511 26.79 9.52 -23.24
CA GLN A 511 28.17 8.99 -23.20
C GLN A 511 29.12 9.82 -22.32
N ARG A 512 28.59 10.77 -21.55
CA ARG A 512 29.30 11.55 -20.53
C ARG A 512 28.95 11.06 -19.14
#